data_AF-A0A9W8K7C6-F1
#
_entry.id   AF-A0A9W8K7C6-F1
#
_cell.length_a   1.000
_cell.length_b   1.000
_cell.length_c   1.000
_cell.angle_alpha   90.00
_cell.angle_beta   90.00
_cell.angle_gamma   90.00
#
_symmetry.space_group_name_H-M   'P 1'
#
loop_
_entity.id
_entity.type
_entity.pdbx_description
1 polymer ?
#
loop_
_entity_poly.entity_id
_entity_poly.type
_entity_poly.pdbx_seq_one_letter_code
_entity_poly.pdbx_strand_id
1 'polypeptide(L)'
;MPIVSAMKDLRRFSWNNLAIDVQINVMRFLSVPSIFLLRKLCTASYKASLARSIWTSAIQIDMEYHHIPSFTFPLSSLDRLVLERLAMSPYLFDRLLTGPQNAIPPRHIQILVNQLDETTLAKMSIASLVKGYGSMHLVPGGRFLVTSSQVIMKNDELKTLLQLWDIGVRGHGSRNKIIVSLLLESEEEVPISLAPSLVGNDFYVICDEPGVAIKAYKVANLTSSPTITLLNTFETQVGGRDVESTSLVVSANRVACILGDNYLAIWDFEANTSTILATDLELTSEVSMYLYPHCLQMYGNSLFLTHAGKLFVWNIPELGAAGDSEHGHQPVVVFANLVPDDEEASDEPSVRMIPQSPSSYALSRQLPSTLLSAPKRDSIAFRIIK
;
A
#
# COMPACT_ATOMS: atom_id res chain seq x y z
N MET A 1 -27.57 -22.82 -46.64
CA MET A 1 -28.65 -22.53 -45.68
C MET A 1 -28.60 -23.33 -44.34
N PRO A 2 -27.47 -23.49 -43.61
CA PRO A 2 -27.50 -24.12 -42.26
C PRO A 2 -27.68 -23.12 -41.09
N ILE A 3 -27.27 -21.86 -41.27
CA ILE A 3 -27.13 -20.89 -40.17
C ILE A 3 -28.49 -20.43 -39.59
N VAL A 4 -29.53 -20.34 -40.42
CA VAL A 4 -30.87 -19.89 -39.99
C VAL A 4 -31.60 -20.94 -39.15
N SER A 5 -31.29 -22.24 -39.35
CA SER A 5 -31.84 -23.32 -38.52
C SER A 5 -31.23 -23.30 -37.12
N ALA A 6 -29.91 -23.08 -37.00
CA ALA A 6 -29.22 -22.99 -35.72
C ALA A 6 -29.69 -21.81 -34.85
N MET A 7 -30.12 -20.69 -35.46
CA MET A 7 -30.61 -19.52 -34.72
C MET A 7 -32.03 -19.68 -34.16
N LYS A 8 -32.86 -20.60 -34.69
CA LYS A 8 -34.19 -20.88 -34.10
C LYS A 8 -34.09 -21.66 -32.80
N ASP A 9 -33.06 -22.50 -32.65
CA ASP A 9 -32.83 -23.25 -31.42
C ASP A 9 -32.20 -22.40 -30.30
N LEU A 10 -31.49 -21.32 -30.63
CA LEU A 10 -30.97 -20.37 -29.63
C LEU A 10 -32.08 -19.65 -28.83
N ARG A 11 -33.30 -19.52 -29.37
CA ARG A 11 -34.44 -18.97 -28.61
C ARG A 11 -34.95 -19.88 -27.49
N ARG A 12 -34.51 -21.14 -27.42
CA ARG A 12 -34.85 -22.07 -26.33
C ARG A 12 -33.91 -21.96 -25.13
N PHE A 13 -32.77 -21.29 -25.27
CA PHE A 13 -31.87 -20.99 -24.16
C PHE A 13 -32.38 -19.79 -23.36
N SER A 14 -33.42 -20.01 -22.58
CA SER A 14 -33.84 -19.05 -21.54
C SER A 14 -32.90 -19.15 -20.36
N TRP A 15 -32.41 -18.01 -19.86
CA TRP A 15 -31.61 -17.95 -18.63
C TRP A 15 -32.26 -18.69 -17.46
N ASN A 16 -33.59 -18.61 -17.35
CA ASN A 16 -34.36 -19.28 -16.31
C ASN A 16 -34.35 -20.82 -16.42
N ASN A 17 -34.01 -21.37 -17.59
CA ASN A 17 -33.94 -22.80 -17.85
C ASN A 17 -32.52 -23.36 -17.69
N LEU A 18 -31.51 -22.49 -17.51
CA LEU A 18 -30.15 -22.94 -17.24
C LEU A 18 -30.07 -23.57 -15.84
N ALA A 19 -29.28 -24.63 -15.71
CA ALA A 19 -28.98 -25.21 -14.41
C ALA A 19 -28.28 -24.16 -13.50
N ILE A 20 -28.56 -24.24 -12.19
CA ILE A 20 -28.16 -23.21 -11.21
C ILE A 20 -26.64 -23.04 -11.11
N ASP A 21 -25.89 -24.13 -11.28
CA ASP A 21 -24.44 -24.19 -11.35
C ASP A 21 -23.89 -23.43 -12.56
N VAL A 22 -24.53 -23.55 -13.73
CA VAL A 22 -24.16 -22.77 -14.93
C VAL A 22 -24.40 -21.28 -14.68
N GLN A 23 -25.54 -20.92 -14.07
CA GLN A 23 -25.84 -19.52 -13.71
C GLN A 23 -24.79 -18.96 -12.72
N ILE A 24 -24.43 -19.74 -11.70
CA ILE A 24 -23.38 -19.40 -10.73
C ILE A 24 -22.05 -19.18 -11.45
N ASN A 25 -21.66 -20.10 -12.34
CA ASN A 25 -20.41 -19.98 -13.09
C ASN A 25 -20.36 -18.73 -13.97
N VAL A 26 -21.45 -18.40 -14.67
CA VAL A 26 -21.52 -17.16 -15.45
C VAL A 26 -21.43 -15.93 -14.54
N MET A 27 -22.16 -15.91 -13.41
CA MET A 27 -22.16 -14.78 -12.49
C MET A 27 -20.80 -14.49 -11.84
N ARG A 28 -19.92 -15.49 -11.71
CA ARG A 28 -18.56 -15.31 -11.17
C ARG A 28 -17.66 -14.43 -12.04
N PHE A 29 -18.01 -14.23 -13.30
CA PHE A 29 -17.27 -13.36 -14.24
C PHE A 29 -17.88 -11.96 -14.36
N LEU A 30 -18.96 -11.68 -13.63
CA LEU A 30 -19.61 -10.38 -13.66
C LEU A 30 -19.03 -9.47 -12.58
N SER A 31 -19.03 -8.17 -12.84
CA SER A 31 -18.73 -7.18 -11.80
C SER A 31 -19.76 -7.23 -10.68
N VAL A 32 -19.34 -6.84 -9.48
CA VAL A 32 -20.20 -6.83 -8.30
C VAL A 32 -21.52 -6.06 -8.52
N PRO A 33 -21.53 -4.84 -9.10
CA PRO A 33 -22.78 -4.13 -9.39
C PRO A 33 -23.69 -4.89 -10.36
N SER A 34 -23.12 -5.57 -11.37
CA SER A 34 -23.88 -6.35 -12.34
C SER A 34 -24.54 -7.58 -11.70
N ILE A 35 -23.88 -8.26 -10.77
CA ILE A 35 -24.48 -9.36 -9.99
C ILE A 35 -25.72 -8.86 -9.24
N PHE A 36 -25.63 -7.68 -8.61
CA PHE A 36 -26.77 -7.05 -7.92
C PHE A 36 -27.91 -6.65 -8.86
N LEU A 37 -27.61 -6.14 -10.05
CA LEU A 37 -28.62 -5.83 -11.05
C LEU A 37 -29.32 -7.11 -11.53
N LEU A 38 -28.58 -8.16 -11.89
CA LEU A 38 -29.16 -9.43 -12.32
C LEU A 38 -30.05 -10.07 -11.26
N ARG A 39 -29.66 -9.99 -9.99
CA ARG A 39 -30.47 -10.47 -8.85
C ARG A 39 -31.88 -9.88 -8.86
N LYS A 40 -32.06 -8.64 -9.31
CA LYS A 40 -33.36 -7.94 -9.35
C LYS A 40 -34.22 -8.33 -10.56
N LEU A 41 -33.66 -8.98 -11.58
CA LEU A 41 -34.35 -9.23 -12.85
C LEU A 41 -35.25 -10.47 -12.82
N CYS A 42 -34.82 -11.57 -12.19
CA CYS A 42 -35.62 -12.80 -12.12
C CYS A 42 -35.28 -13.69 -10.91
N THR A 43 -36.21 -14.58 -10.56
CA THR A 43 -36.09 -15.50 -9.42
C THR A 43 -34.92 -16.47 -9.57
N ALA A 44 -34.58 -16.89 -10.79
CA ALA A 44 -33.44 -17.77 -11.05
C ALA A 44 -32.12 -17.07 -10.68
N SER A 45 -31.89 -15.87 -11.22
CA SER A 45 -30.75 -15.02 -10.86
C SER A 45 -30.70 -14.69 -9.37
N TYR A 46 -31.86 -14.43 -8.75
CA TYR A 46 -31.93 -14.22 -7.31
C TYR A 46 -31.37 -15.44 -6.56
N LYS A 47 -31.86 -16.64 -6.86
CA LYS A 47 -31.38 -17.89 -6.26
C LYS A 47 -29.88 -18.11 -6.52
N ALA A 48 -29.42 -17.89 -7.75
CA ALA A 48 -28.01 -18.05 -8.12
C ALA A 48 -27.12 -17.11 -7.28
N SER A 49 -27.50 -15.84 -7.17
CA SER A 49 -26.78 -14.81 -6.41
C SER A 49 -26.74 -15.03 -4.89
N LEU A 50 -27.47 -16.02 -4.36
CA LEU A 50 -27.35 -16.46 -2.96
C LEU A 50 -26.22 -17.48 -2.76
N ALA A 51 -25.60 -17.97 -3.83
CA ALA A 51 -24.43 -18.83 -3.71
C ALA A 51 -23.25 -18.05 -3.13
N ARG A 52 -22.68 -18.57 -2.04
CA ARG A 52 -21.52 -17.99 -1.37
C ARG A 52 -20.30 -17.88 -2.30
N SER A 53 -20.11 -18.86 -3.18
CA SER A 53 -18.99 -18.93 -4.12
C SER A 53 -18.92 -17.75 -5.09
N ILE A 54 -20.05 -17.12 -5.43
CA ILE A 54 -20.08 -15.93 -6.28
C ILE A 54 -19.39 -14.76 -5.56
N TRP A 55 -19.77 -14.51 -4.31
CA TRP A 55 -19.23 -13.41 -3.51
C TRP A 55 -17.78 -13.64 -3.12
N THR A 56 -17.42 -14.89 -2.79
CA THR A 56 -16.02 -15.26 -2.57
C THR A 56 -15.16 -14.97 -3.81
N SER A 57 -15.62 -15.36 -5.00
CA SER A 57 -14.88 -15.10 -6.24
C SER A 57 -14.81 -13.62 -6.59
N ALA A 58 -15.89 -12.87 -6.40
CA ALA A 58 -15.89 -11.43 -6.63
C ALA A 58 -14.86 -10.71 -5.73
N ILE A 59 -14.83 -11.05 -4.43
CA ILE A 59 -13.82 -10.50 -3.51
C ILE A 59 -12.41 -10.92 -3.91
N GLN A 60 -12.19 -12.17 -4.32
CA GLN A 60 -10.86 -12.62 -4.75
C GLN A 60 -10.36 -11.83 -5.96
N ILE A 61 -11.22 -11.54 -6.93
CA ILE A 61 -10.89 -10.71 -8.09
C ILE A 61 -10.54 -9.28 -7.64
N ASP A 62 -11.35 -8.68 -6.77
CA ASP A 62 -11.07 -7.34 -6.24
C ASP A 62 -9.76 -7.30 -5.41
N MET A 63 -9.51 -8.34 -4.61
CA MET A 63 -8.28 -8.48 -3.84
C MET A 63 -7.06 -8.62 -4.74
N GLU A 64 -7.16 -9.41 -5.80
CA GLU A 64 -6.08 -9.55 -6.79
C GLU A 64 -5.83 -8.22 -7.51
N TYR A 65 -6.90 -7.55 -7.95
CA TYR A 65 -6.84 -6.26 -8.65
C TYR A 65 -6.24 -5.15 -7.77
N HIS A 66 -6.56 -5.12 -6.48
CA HIS A 66 -6.05 -4.12 -5.53
C HIS A 66 -4.83 -4.58 -4.74
N HIS A 67 -4.26 -5.74 -5.08
CA HIS A 67 -3.13 -6.35 -4.38
C HIS A 67 -3.34 -6.47 -2.87
N ILE A 68 -4.57 -6.79 -2.45
CA ILE A 68 -4.91 -7.04 -1.06
C ILE A 68 -4.49 -8.47 -0.71
N PRO A 69 -3.62 -8.67 0.29
CA PRO A 69 -3.19 -10.01 0.66
C PRO A 69 -4.33 -10.92 1.14
N SER A 70 -4.22 -12.22 0.87
CA SER A 70 -5.25 -13.21 1.22
C SER A 70 -5.56 -13.30 2.72
N PHE A 71 -4.60 -13.01 3.58
CA PHE A 71 -4.78 -13.04 5.04
C PHE A 71 -5.71 -11.92 5.56
N THR A 72 -5.88 -10.84 4.79
CA THR A 72 -6.73 -9.71 5.18
C THR A 72 -8.16 -10.19 5.41
N PHE A 73 -8.69 -11.03 4.53
CA PHE A 73 -10.06 -11.52 4.66
C PHE A 73 -10.07 -13.04 4.76
N PRO A 74 -10.52 -13.63 5.89
CA PRO A 74 -10.61 -15.07 6.05
C PRO A 74 -11.86 -15.58 5.32
N LEU A 75 -11.85 -15.53 3.98
CA LEU A 75 -13.03 -15.73 3.13
C LEU A 75 -13.76 -17.04 3.43
N SER A 76 -13.03 -18.08 3.85
CA SER A 76 -13.54 -19.40 4.22
C SER A 76 -14.34 -19.43 5.52
N SER A 77 -14.13 -18.51 6.45
CA SER A 77 -14.92 -18.40 7.69
C SER A 77 -16.06 -17.40 7.59
N LEU A 78 -16.02 -16.48 6.62
CA LEU A 78 -17.03 -15.44 6.48
C LEU A 78 -18.35 -16.01 5.93
N ASP A 79 -19.45 -15.57 6.54
CA ASP A 79 -20.79 -15.85 6.05
C ASP A 79 -21.09 -15.14 4.72
N ARG A 80 -22.14 -15.60 4.04
CA ARG A 80 -22.55 -15.05 2.74
C ARG A 80 -22.87 -13.55 2.79
N LEU A 81 -23.51 -13.07 3.85
CA LEU A 81 -23.95 -11.68 3.96
C LEU A 81 -22.77 -10.73 4.15
N VAL A 82 -21.78 -11.14 4.94
CA VAL A 82 -20.53 -10.42 5.12
C VAL A 82 -19.74 -10.39 3.82
N LEU A 83 -19.61 -11.52 3.11
CA LEU A 83 -18.95 -11.56 1.80
C LEU A 83 -19.64 -10.61 0.80
N GLU A 84 -20.97 -10.64 0.74
CA GLU A 84 -21.73 -9.73 -0.13
C GLU A 84 -21.48 -8.25 0.20
N ARG A 85 -21.46 -7.89 1.49
CA ARG A 85 -21.17 -6.52 1.95
C ARG A 85 -19.74 -6.09 1.61
N LEU A 86 -18.76 -6.98 1.79
CA LEU A 86 -17.36 -6.71 1.46
C LEU A 86 -17.18 -6.49 -0.03
N ALA A 87 -17.73 -7.38 -0.86
CA ALA A 87 -17.69 -7.24 -2.32
C ALA A 87 -18.28 -5.90 -2.79
N MET A 88 -19.36 -5.43 -2.15
CA MET A 88 -19.98 -4.16 -2.49
C MET A 88 -19.23 -2.93 -1.98
N SER A 89 -18.32 -3.09 -1.02
CA SER A 89 -17.70 -1.97 -0.33
C SER A 89 -16.95 -1.02 -1.27
N PRO A 90 -16.11 -1.49 -2.22
CA PRO A 90 -15.41 -0.60 -3.15
C PRO A 90 -16.36 0.26 -3.98
N TYR A 91 -17.38 -0.36 -4.58
CA TYR A 91 -18.40 0.37 -5.36
C TYR A 91 -19.19 1.38 -4.52
N LEU A 92 -19.56 1.01 -3.29
CA LEU A 92 -20.26 1.93 -2.39
C LEU A 92 -19.36 3.08 -1.94
N PHE A 93 -18.06 2.84 -1.79
CA PHE A 93 -17.08 3.86 -1.43
C PHE A 93 -16.80 4.82 -2.59
N ASP A 94 -16.62 4.29 -3.80
CA ASP A 94 -16.50 5.10 -5.02
C ASP A 94 -17.68 6.05 -5.21
N ARG A 95 -18.91 5.55 -5.03
CA ARG A 95 -20.12 6.39 -5.06
C ARG A 95 -20.18 7.47 -3.98
N LEU A 96 -19.52 7.27 -2.83
CA LEU A 96 -19.40 8.31 -1.81
C LEU A 96 -18.39 9.37 -2.23
N LEU A 97 -17.26 8.96 -2.82
CA LEU A 97 -16.22 9.86 -3.30
C LEU A 97 -16.69 10.74 -4.47
N THR A 98 -17.46 10.17 -5.40
CA THR A 98 -18.02 10.91 -6.54
C THR A 98 -19.34 11.63 -6.20
N GLY A 99 -19.77 11.60 -4.94
CA GLY A 99 -21.01 12.24 -4.50
C GLY A 99 -20.87 13.76 -4.44
N PRO A 100 -21.98 14.51 -4.41
CA PRO A 100 -21.96 15.97 -4.27
C PRO A 100 -21.52 16.46 -2.88
N GLN A 101 -21.08 15.55 -2.00
CA GLN A 101 -20.71 15.90 -0.62
C GLN A 101 -19.23 16.21 -0.55
N ASN A 102 -18.89 17.38 -0.02
CA ASN A 102 -17.49 17.82 0.14
C ASN A 102 -16.74 17.04 1.24
N ALA A 103 -17.43 16.23 2.05
CA ALA A 103 -16.83 15.43 3.11
C ALA A 103 -17.58 14.11 3.30
N ILE A 104 -16.85 13.03 3.55
CA ILE A 104 -17.41 11.72 3.86
C ILE A 104 -17.50 11.60 5.39
N PRO A 105 -18.70 11.61 6.00
CA PRO A 105 -18.81 11.48 7.44
C PRO A 105 -18.35 10.08 7.90
N PRO A 106 -17.71 9.97 9.07
CA PRO A 106 -17.33 8.68 9.61
C PRO A 106 -18.59 7.85 9.88
N ARG A 107 -18.72 6.71 9.20
CA ARG A 107 -19.85 5.78 9.41
C ARG A 107 -19.75 5.04 10.75
N HIS A 108 -18.55 4.92 11.29
CA HIS A 108 -18.28 4.14 12.49
C HIS A 108 -17.01 4.67 13.15
N ILE A 109 -17.08 4.92 14.46
CA ILE A 109 -15.95 5.38 15.26
C ILE A 109 -15.63 4.29 16.29
N GLN A 110 -14.37 3.91 16.40
CA GLN A 110 -13.88 2.96 17.40
C GLN A 110 -12.80 3.62 18.22
N ILE A 111 -12.81 3.37 19.53
CA ILE A 111 -11.76 3.79 20.44
C ILE A 111 -10.79 2.61 20.61
N LEU A 112 -9.52 2.84 20.26
CA LEU A 112 -8.43 1.88 20.48
C LEU A 112 -7.79 2.16 21.82
N VAL A 113 -8.17 1.38 22.83
CA VAL A 113 -7.62 1.54 24.18
C VAL A 113 -6.32 0.74 24.28
N ASN A 114 -5.19 1.43 24.44
CA ASN A 114 -3.88 0.82 24.65
C ASN A 114 -3.80 0.20 26.06
N GLN A 115 -4.48 -0.93 26.25
CA GLN A 115 -4.43 -1.72 27.47
C GLN A 115 -3.55 -2.93 27.23
N LEU A 116 -2.27 -2.80 27.55
CA LEU A 116 -1.44 -3.97 27.82
C LEU A 116 -1.85 -4.54 29.17
N ASP A 117 -2.00 -5.86 29.24
CA ASP A 117 -2.22 -6.51 30.53
C ASP A 117 -0.95 -6.43 31.41
N GLU A 118 -1.14 -6.50 32.73
CA GLU A 118 -0.03 -6.41 33.70
C GLU A 118 1.04 -7.47 33.43
N THR A 119 0.64 -8.64 32.92
CA THR A 119 1.55 -9.72 32.52
C THR A 119 2.46 -9.34 31.36
N THR A 120 1.93 -8.66 30.34
CA THR A 120 2.71 -8.19 29.18
C THR A 120 3.63 -7.05 29.59
N LEU A 121 3.13 -6.10 30.39
CA LEU A 121 3.95 -5.03 30.95
C LEU A 121 5.13 -5.59 31.76
N ALA A 122 4.86 -6.55 32.64
CA ALA A 122 5.89 -7.20 33.44
C ALA A 122 6.89 -7.99 32.57
N LYS A 123 6.41 -8.74 31.57
CA LYS A 123 7.23 -9.52 30.64
C LYS A 123 8.16 -8.64 29.80
N MET A 124 7.70 -7.46 29.40
CA MET A 124 8.46 -6.51 28.60
C MET A 124 9.25 -5.50 29.44
N SER A 125 9.23 -5.60 30.78
CA SER A 125 9.87 -4.63 31.69
C SER A 125 9.40 -3.18 31.48
N ILE A 126 8.15 -2.98 31.05
CA ILE A 126 7.54 -1.67 30.89
C ILE A 126 7.00 -1.22 32.25
N ALA A 127 7.41 -0.04 32.72
CA ALA A 127 6.91 0.59 33.94
C ALA A 127 5.60 1.32 33.68
N SER A 128 5.53 2.10 32.60
CA SER A 128 4.31 2.81 32.20
C SER A 128 4.27 3.14 30.71
N LEU A 129 3.06 3.35 30.19
CA LEU A 129 2.83 3.80 28.82
C LEU A 129 2.79 5.33 28.79
N VAL A 130 3.51 5.95 27.85
CA VAL A 130 3.33 7.38 27.57
C VAL A 130 1.98 7.56 26.87
N LYS A 131 1.25 8.63 27.22
CA LYS A 131 -0.10 8.84 26.68
C LYS A 131 -0.05 9.13 25.18
N GLY A 132 -0.80 8.34 24.42
CA GLY A 132 -1.03 8.56 22.99
C GLY A 132 -0.28 7.58 22.09
N TYR A 133 -0.54 7.67 20.80
CA TYR A 133 0.18 6.94 19.77
C TYR A 133 1.02 7.95 18.98
N GLY A 134 2.28 7.63 18.71
CA GLY A 134 3.16 8.44 17.89
C GLY A 134 2.81 8.34 16.41
N SER A 135 2.46 7.14 15.95
CA SER A 135 2.07 6.88 14.56
C SER A 135 1.02 5.78 14.46
N MET A 136 0.28 5.78 13.35
CA MET A 136 -0.72 4.77 13.01
C MET A 136 -0.70 4.50 11.52
N HIS A 137 -0.52 3.23 11.13
CA HIS A 137 -0.45 2.81 9.74
C HIS A 137 -1.43 1.68 9.47
N LEU A 138 -2.32 1.87 8.51
CA LEU A 138 -3.28 0.86 8.12
C LEU A 138 -2.61 -0.13 7.15
N VAL A 139 -2.57 -1.40 7.51
CA VAL A 139 -2.03 -2.45 6.63
C VAL A 139 -2.91 -2.57 5.38
N PRO A 140 -2.33 -2.75 4.17
CA PRO A 140 -3.08 -2.92 2.93
C PRO A 140 -4.26 -3.89 3.08
N GLY A 141 -5.45 -3.42 2.69
CA GLY A 141 -6.73 -4.13 2.86
C GLY A 141 -7.53 -3.74 4.11
N GLY A 142 -6.93 -3.01 5.05
CA GLY A 142 -7.67 -2.26 6.07
C GLY A 142 -8.14 -3.03 7.30
N ARG A 143 -7.73 -4.29 7.47
CA ARG A 143 -8.08 -5.10 8.66
C ARG A 143 -7.10 -4.95 9.82
N PHE A 144 -5.83 -4.73 9.51
CA PHE A 144 -4.79 -4.64 10.53
C PHE A 144 -4.28 -3.21 10.63
N LEU A 145 -3.93 -2.79 11.85
CA LEU A 145 -3.38 -1.47 12.12
C LEU A 145 -2.07 -1.63 12.88
N VAL A 146 -1.01 -1.02 12.39
CA VAL A 146 0.26 -0.88 13.09
C VAL A 146 0.24 0.44 13.84
N THR A 147 0.61 0.43 15.11
CA THR A 147 0.73 1.66 15.91
C THR A 147 2.08 1.70 16.62
N SER A 148 2.66 2.87 16.77
CA SER A 148 3.78 3.10 17.68
C SER A 148 3.36 3.94 18.88
N SER A 149 3.94 3.67 20.05
CA SER A 149 3.77 4.48 21.26
C SER A 149 5.06 4.50 22.05
N GLN A 150 5.39 5.62 22.69
CA GLN A 150 6.51 5.69 23.61
C GLN A 150 6.18 4.99 24.94
N VAL A 151 7.14 4.29 25.52
CA VAL A 151 6.99 3.60 26.81
C VAL A 151 8.17 3.88 27.71
N ILE A 152 7.91 3.98 29.02
CA ILE A 152 8.94 4.12 30.04
C ILE A 152 9.22 2.72 30.59
N MET A 153 10.47 2.31 30.51
CA MET A 153 10.98 1.04 31.01
C MET A 153 11.23 1.10 32.52
N LYS A 154 11.39 -0.05 33.19
CA LYS A 154 11.66 -0.12 34.64
C LYS A 154 13.01 0.45 35.07
N ASN A 155 13.94 0.62 34.13
CA ASN A 155 15.23 1.29 34.29
C ASN A 155 15.17 2.77 33.89
N ASP A 156 13.98 3.35 33.78
CA ASP A 156 13.71 4.74 33.36
C ASP A 156 14.20 5.08 31.94
N GLU A 157 14.53 4.08 31.11
CA GLU A 157 14.78 4.27 29.67
C GLU A 157 13.47 4.47 28.91
N LEU A 158 13.47 5.38 27.94
CA LEU A 158 12.39 5.54 26.97
C LEU A 158 12.65 4.63 25.77
N LYS A 159 11.59 4.01 25.25
CA LYS A 159 11.64 3.14 24.07
C LYS A 159 10.35 3.23 23.27
N THR A 160 10.43 2.92 21.98
CA THR A 160 9.24 2.78 21.13
C THR A 160 8.66 1.37 21.24
N LEU A 161 7.37 1.28 21.55
CA LEU A 161 6.59 0.06 21.45
C LEU A 161 5.80 0.05 20.13
N LEU A 162 6.10 -0.93 19.29
CA LEU A 162 5.36 -1.23 18.08
C LEU A 162 4.27 -2.27 18.38
N GLN A 163 3.03 -2.01 17.97
CA GLN A 163 1.90 -2.90 18.19
C GLN A 163 1.17 -3.17 16.88
N LEU A 164 0.72 -4.40 16.70
CA LEU A 164 -0.17 -4.80 15.62
C LEU A 164 -1.55 -5.12 16.18
N TRP A 165 -2.56 -4.45 15.62
CA TRP A 165 -3.96 -4.61 15.98
C TRP A 165 -4.70 -5.36 14.88
N ASP A 166 -5.55 -6.31 15.27
CA ASP A 166 -6.65 -6.78 14.41
C ASP A 166 -7.88 -5.93 14.74
N ILE A 167 -8.21 -4.99 13.85
CA ILE A 167 -9.42 -4.15 13.97
C ILE A 167 -10.66 -4.82 13.35
N GLY A 168 -10.47 -6.05 12.85
CA GLY A 168 -11.56 -6.91 12.45
C GLY A 168 -12.13 -6.65 11.07
N VAL A 169 -13.08 -7.50 10.71
CA VAL A 169 -13.92 -7.34 9.53
C VAL A 169 -15.26 -6.77 9.99
N ARG A 170 -15.67 -5.62 9.45
CA ARG A 170 -16.92 -4.95 9.86
C ARG A 170 -18.11 -5.92 9.84
N GLY A 171 -18.84 -5.95 10.96
CA GLY A 171 -20.02 -6.80 11.13
C GLY A 171 -19.70 -8.25 11.50
N HIS A 172 -18.43 -8.60 11.75
CA HIS A 172 -18.03 -9.96 12.08
C HIS A 172 -17.22 -10.03 13.39
N GLY A 173 -17.92 -9.91 14.54
CA GLY A 173 -17.58 -10.54 15.83
C GLY A 173 -16.23 -10.23 16.52
N SER A 174 -15.26 -9.60 15.90
CA SER A 174 -13.95 -9.34 16.49
C SER A 174 -13.93 -7.98 17.15
N ARG A 175 -13.70 -7.97 18.47
CA ARG A 175 -13.23 -6.77 19.17
C ARG A 175 -11.80 -6.46 18.71
N ASN A 176 -11.48 -5.17 18.65
CA ASN A 176 -10.13 -4.72 18.38
C ASN A 176 -9.20 -5.33 19.42
N LYS A 177 -8.16 -6.04 18.97
CA LYS A 177 -7.20 -6.68 19.86
C LYS A 177 -5.79 -6.46 19.35
N ILE A 178 -4.87 -6.25 20.28
CA ILE A 178 -3.44 -6.34 19.99
C ILE A 178 -3.14 -7.83 19.78
N ILE A 179 -2.57 -8.18 18.64
CA ILE A 179 -2.22 -9.56 18.29
C ILE A 179 -0.73 -9.84 18.40
N VAL A 180 0.12 -8.80 18.33
CA VAL A 180 1.55 -8.88 18.63
C VAL A 180 2.07 -7.48 18.98
N SER A 181 3.09 -7.45 19.84
CA SER A 181 3.82 -6.25 20.24
C SER A 181 5.32 -6.51 20.21
N LEU A 182 6.10 -5.49 19.83
CA LEU A 182 7.56 -5.51 19.80
C LEU A 182 8.10 -4.22 20.41
N LEU A 183 9.06 -4.35 21.31
CA LEU A 183 9.81 -3.21 21.83
C LEU A 183 11.01 -2.95 20.90
N LEU A 184 11.07 -1.75 20.33
CA LEU A 184 12.17 -1.33 19.47
C LEU A 184 13.40 -0.96 20.33
N GLU A 185 14.57 -0.98 19.72
CA GLU A 185 15.83 -0.77 20.45
C GLU A 185 16.02 0.69 20.84
N SER A 186 15.57 1.60 19.97
CA SER A 186 15.71 3.06 20.11
C SER A 186 14.35 3.73 20.40
N GLU A 187 14.39 4.86 21.09
CA GLU A 187 13.21 5.72 21.30
C GLU A 187 12.87 6.56 20.07
N GLU A 188 13.85 6.84 19.21
CA GLU A 188 13.68 7.68 18.02
C GLU A 188 13.17 6.87 16.81
N GLU A 189 13.12 5.55 16.95
CA GLU A 189 12.66 4.68 15.89
C GLU A 189 11.14 4.80 15.68
N VAL A 190 10.72 5.26 14.50
CA VAL A 190 9.31 5.50 14.15
C VAL A 190 8.95 4.73 12.88
N PRO A 191 7.83 3.99 12.85
CA PRO A 191 7.38 3.36 11.61
C PRO A 191 6.92 4.45 10.64
N ILE A 192 7.48 4.46 9.44
CA ILE A 192 7.17 5.44 8.39
C ILE A 192 6.22 4.84 7.36
N SER A 193 6.38 3.56 7.04
CA SER A 193 5.65 2.95 5.92
C SER A 193 5.46 1.44 6.09
N LEU A 194 4.54 0.89 5.29
CA LEU A 194 4.22 -0.52 5.23
C LEU A 194 4.34 -1.03 3.79
N ALA A 195 4.82 -2.25 3.61
CA ALA A 195 4.83 -2.90 2.31
C ALA A 195 4.35 -4.35 2.37
N PRO A 196 3.41 -4.77 1.51
CA PRO A 196 3.01 -6.17 1.45
C PRO A 196 4.18 -7.04 0.94
N SER A 197 4.31 -8.25 1.49
CA SER A 197 5.24 -9.25 0.95
C SER A 197 4.80 -9.68 -0.45
N LEU A 198 5.77 -9.90 -1.34
CA LEU A 198 5.52 -10.48 -2.67
C LEU A 198 5.13 -11.97 -2.58
N VAL A 199 5.56 -12.64 -1.53
CA VAL A 199 5.37 -14.08 -1.34
C VAL A 199 4.74 -14.31 0.04
N GLY A 200 3.51 -14.82 0.04
CA GLY A 200 2.86 -15.34 1.24
C GLY A 200 1.96 -14.34 1.95
N ASN A 201 1.82 -14.54 3.27
CA ASN A 201 0.84 -13.85 4.11
C ASN A 201 1.49 -12.86 5.09
N ASP A 202 2.58 -12.25 4.65
CA ASP A 202 3.42 -11.38 5.48
C ASP A 202 3.39 -9.94 4.94
N PHE A 203 3.82 -9.00 5.75
CA PHE A 203 4.12 -7.64 5.31
C PHE A 203 5.32 -7.08 6.09
N TYR A 204 5.85 -5.99 5.60
CA TYR A 204 7.00 -5.30 6.17
C TYR A 204 6.56 -3.99 6.81
N VAL A 205 7.14 -3.69 7.96
CA VAL A 205 7.09 -2.38 8.61
C VAL A 205 8.46 -1.75 8.43
N ILE A 206 8.51 -0.61 7.76
CA ILE A 206 9.73 0.16 7.58
C ILE A 206 9.76 1.24 8.65
N CYS A 207 10.74 1.15 9.53
CA CYS A 207 11.03 2.13 10.56
C CYS A 207 12.23 2.97 10.15
N ASP A 208 12.21 4.23 10.52
CA ASP A 208 13.35 5.14 10.39
C ASP A 208 13.80 5.55 11.79
N GLU A 209 15.10 5.56 11.98
CA GLU A 209 15.79 6.10 13.13
C GLU A 209 16.61 7.27 12.58
N PRO A 210 16.08 8.51 12.64
CA PRO A 210 16.61 9.64 11.89
C PRO A 210 18.12 9.83 12.08
N GLY A 211 18.85 9.87 10.96
CA GLY A 211 20.30 10.02 10.95
C GLY A 211 21.09 8.74 11.22
N VAL A 212 20.48 7.73 11.83
CA VAL A 212 21.14 6.48 12.24
C VAL A 212 20.93 5.38 11.20
N ALA A 213 19.69 4.95 11.02
CA ALA A 213 19.38 3.79 10.18
C ALA A 213 17.91 3.69 9.79
N ILE A 214 17.66 3.04 8.65
CA ILE A 214 16.34 2.54 8.26
C ILE A 214 16.30 1.04 8.56
N LYS A 215 15.28 0.59 9.30
CA LYS A 215 15.10 -0.81 9.70
C LYS A 215 13.85 -1.40 9.05
N ALA A 216 13.98 -2.62 8.55
CA ALA A 216 12.85 -3.37 8.00
C ALA A 216 12.46 -4.48 8.97
N TYR A 217 11.22 -4.45 9.45
CA TYR A 217 10.65 -5.51 10.28
C TYR A 217 9.69 -6.35 9.47
N LYS A 218 9.83 -7.67 9.53
CA LYS A 218 8.88 -8.61 8.93
C LYS A 218 7.80 -8.96 9.93
N VAL A 219 6.55 -8.77 9.53
CA VAL A 219 5.36 -9.24 10.24
C VAL A 219 4.86 -10.50 9.55
N ALA A 220 4.97 -11.63 10.25
CA ALA A 220 4.63 -12.94 9.70
C ALA A 220 3.52 -13.65 10.49
N ASN A 221 2.96 -14.71 9.91
CA ASN A 221 2.04 -15.65 10.57
C ASN A 221 0.75 -15.02 11.16
N LEU A 222 0.16 -14.06 10.43
CA LEU A 222 -0.98 -13.26 10.89
C LEU A 222 -2.23 -14.04 11.31
N THR A 223 -2.38 -15.29 10.86
CA THR A 223 -3.58 -16.11 11.13
C THR A 223 -3.48 -16.96 12.38
N SER A 224 -2.26 -17.31 12.83
CA SER A 224 -2.05 -18.32 13.90
C SER A 224 -1.27 -17.75 15.08
N SER A 225 -0.10 -17.18 14.83
CA SER A 225 0.81 -16.68 15.86
C SER A 225 1.64 -15.55 15.28
N PRO A 226 1.08 -14.32 15.21
CA PRO A 226 1.75 -13.20 14.58
C PRO A 226 3.07 -12.88 15.27
N THR A 227 4.12 -12.67 14.48
CA THR A 227 5.45 -12.31 14.97
C THR A 227 5.96 -11.09 14.24
N ILE A 228 6.63 -10.20 14.95
CA ILE A 228 7.39 -9.09 14.35
C ILE A 228 8.86 -9.38 14.61
N THR A 229 9.66 -9.45 13.55
CA THR A 229 11.10 -9.73 13.62
C THR A 229 11.88 -8.73 12.78
N LEU A 230 12.98 -8.20 13.32
CA LEU A 230 13.92 -7.41 12.52
C LEU A 230 14.46 -8.29 11.40
N LEU A 231 14.36 -7.79 10.16
CA LEU A 231 14.85 -8.49 8.98
C LEU A 231 16.27 -8.03 8.65
N ASN A 232 16.43 -6.73 8.36
CA ASN A 232 17.71 -6.10 8.05
C ASN A 232 17.68 -4.61 8.45
N THR A 233 18.87 -4.02 8.50
CA THR A 233 19.12 -2.61 8.83
C THR A 233 19.98 -1.98 7.74
N PHE A 234 19.60 -0.78 7.31
CA PHE A 234 20.35 0.06 6.38
C PHE A 234 20.85 1.30 7.11
N GLU A 235 22.16 1.38 7.32
CA GLU A 235 22.79 2.54 7.95
C GLU A 235 22.71 3.75 7.02
N THR A 236 22.27 4.89 7.53
CA THR A 236 22.10 6.14 6.75
C THR A 236 23.38 6.97 6.67
N GLN A 237 24.54 6.31 6.79
CA GLN A 237 25.84 6.97 6.76
C GLN A 237 26.35 7.17 5.34
N VAL A 238 26.70 8.41 4.99
CA VAL A 238 27.33 8.74 3.71
C VAL A 238 28.68 9.39 3.98
N GLY A 239 29.76 8.78 3.48
CA GLY A 239 31.12 9.24 3.77
C GLY A 239 31.48 9.24 5.27
N GLY A 240 30.88 8.33 6.06
CA GLY A 240 31.10 8.21 7.50
C GLY A 240 30.43 9.31 8.35
N ARG A 241 29.46 10.04 7.79
CA ARG A 241 28.62 10.99 8.52
C ARG A 241 27.19 10.47 8.54
N ASP A 242 26.54 10.61 9.69
CA ASP A 242 25.11 10.39 9.86
C ASP A 242 24.34 11.43 9.04
N VAL A 243 23.41 10.97 8.21
CA VAL A 243 22.62 11.82 7.32
C VAL A 243 21.15 11.51 7.51
N GLU A 244 20.34 12.54 7.79
CA GLU A 244 18.89 12.39 7.98
C GLU A 244 18.18 12.01 6.67
N SER A 245 17.11 11.20 6.80
CA SER A 245 16.23 10.86 5.69
C SER A 245 15.08 11.87 5.61
N THR A 246 14.85 12.48 4.45
CA THR A 246 13.83 13.55 4.31
C THR A 246 12.58 13.08 3.57
N SER A 247 12.71 12.09 2.69
CA SER A 247 11.61 11.51 1.92
C SER A 247 11.89 10.04 1.72
N LEU A 248 10.90 9.19 1.98
CA LEU A 248 11.02 7.73 1.91
C LEU A 248 9.79 7.14 1.21
N VAL A 249 10.04 6.25 0.25
CA VAL A 249 9.00 5.46 -0.42
C VAL A 249 9.35 3.98 -0.34
N VAL A 250 8.32 3.15 -0.21
CA VAL A 250 8.46 1.70 -0.18
C VAL A 250 7.64 1.10 -1.31
N SER A 251 8.24 0.18 -2.05
CA SER A 251 7.53 -0.62 -3.06
C SER A 251 8.09 -2.04 -3.01
N ALA A 252 7.21 -3.01 -2.79
CA ALA A 252 7.57 -4.41 -2.58
C ALA A 252 8.62 -4.58 -1.47
N ASN A 253 9.76 -5.18 -1.80
CA ASN A 253 10.88 -5.44 -0.92
C ASN A 253 11.97 -4.34 -0.96
N ARG A 254 11.65 -3.18 -1.55
CA ARG A 254 12.59 -2.08 -1.73
C ARG A 254 12.13 -0.80 -1.05
N VAL A 255 13.10 -0.09 -0.50
CA VAL A 255 12.98 1.27 0.01
C VAL A 255 13.80 2.17 -0.90
N ALA A 256 13.26 3.32 -1.25
CA ALA A 256 14.05 4.42 -1.79
C ALA A 256 13.88 5.63 -0.88
N CYS A 257 14.96 6.32 -0.57
CA CYS A 257 14.92 7.52 0.26
C CYS A 257 15.95 8.55 -0.19
N ILE A 258 15.66 9.81 0.15
CA ILE A 258 16.62 10.91 0.00
C ILE A 258 17.38 11.03 1.32
N LEU A 259 18.71 10.89 1.24
CA LEU A 259 19.62 11.08 2.36
C LEU A 259 20.25 12.47 2.24
N GLY A 260 19.93 13.34 3.19
CA GLY A 260 20.40 14.72 3.22
C GLY A 260 19.93 15.47 1.98
N ASP A 261 20.83 16.26 1.39
CA ASP A 261 20.45 17.15 0.29
C ASP A 261 20.78 16.60 -1.10
N ASN A 262 21.67 15.61 -1.22
CA ASN A 262 22.25 15.28 -2.53
C ASN A 262 22.37 13.78 -2.78
N TYR A 263 21.83 12.93 -1.91
CA TYR A 263 21.96 11.48 -2.08
C TYR A 263 20.60 10.83 -2.16
N LEU A 264 20.49 9.90 -3.10
CA LEU A 264 19.35 9.04 -3.26
C LEU A 264 19.81 7.61 -2.97
N ALA A 265 19.30 7.03 -1.89
CA ALA A 265 19.56 5.65 -1.55
C ALA A 265 18.41 4.75 -2.02
N ILE A 266 18.77 3.58 -2.52
CA ILE A 266 17.82 2.51 -2.84
C ILE A 266 18.33 1.24 -2.16
N TRP A 267 17.46 0.60 -1.39
CA TRP A 267 17.78 -0.57 -0.58
C TRP A 267 16.74 -1.67 -0.79
N ASP A 268 17.19 -2.85 -1.19
CA ASP A 268 16.40 -4.08 -1.14
C ASP A 268 16.64 -4.75 0.20
N PHE A 269 15.67 -4.62 1.10
CA PHE A 269 15.79 -5.06 2.49
C PHE A 269 15.62 -6.56 2.66
N GLU A 270 15.16 -7.30 1.66
CA GLU A 270 15.14 -8.77 1.70
C GLU A 270 16.51 -9.33 1.31
N ALA A 271 17.10 -8.81 0.22
CA ALA A 271 18.42 -9.21 -0.25
C ALA A 271 19.56 -8.57 0.54
N ASN A 272 19.27 -7.54 1.34
CA ASN A 272 20.23 -6.66 2.00
C ASN A 272 21.27 -6.08 1.04
N THR A 273 20.77 -5.59 -0.10
CA THR A 273 21.59 -4.97 -1.16
C THR A 273 21.16 -3.52 -1.32
N SER A 274 22.10 -2.63 -1.60
CA SER A 274 21.78 -1.21 -1.76
C SER A 274 22.66 -0.53 -2.79
N THR A 275 22.27 0.68 -3.16
CA THR A 275 23.06 1.62 -3.95
C THR A 275 22.77 3.02 -3.44
N ILE A 276 23.78 3.87 -3.42
CA ILE A 276 23.64 5.29 -3.13
C ILE A 276 24.06 6.06 -4.38
N LEU A 277 23.16 6.91 -4.85
CA LEU A 277 23.34 7.72 -6.03
C LEU A 277 23.56 9.16 -5.60
N ALA A 278 24.72 9.72 -5.94
CA ALA A 278 24.91 11.16 -5.87
C ALA A 278 23.99 11.82 -6.91
N THR A 279 23.17 12.76 -6.47
CA THR A 279 22.29 13.54 -7.33
C THR A 279 22.91 14.92 -7.49
N ASP A 280 23.15 15.36 -8.72
CA ASP A 280 23.55 16.74 -9.03
C ASP A 280 22.38 17.74 -8.85
N LEU A 281 21.37 17.35 -8.08
CA LEU A 281 20.23 18.20 -7.77
C LEU A 281 20.71 19.14 -6.67
N GLU A 282 20.84 20.42 -6.98
CA GLU A 282 20.98 21.46 -5.96
C GLU A 282 19.65 21.56 -5.18
N LEU A 283 19.37 20.59 -4.29
CA LEU A 283 18.19 20.60 -3.42
C LEU A 283 18.31 21.68 -2.31
N THR A 284 19.40 22.45 -2.33
CA THR A 284 19.97 23.22 -1.21
C THR A 284 19.48 24.65 -1.04
N SER A 285 18.40 25.08 -1.72
CA SER A 285 17.81 26.36 -1.31
C SER A 285 16.87 26.13 -0.12
N GLU A 286 17.23 26.63 1.06
CA GLU A 286 16.42 26.62 2.29
C GLU A 286 14.97 27.09 2.04
N VAL A 287 14.78 27.94 1.03
CA VAL A 287 13.47 28.46 0.60
C VAL A 287 12.64 27.40 -0.15
N SER A 288 13.26 26.47 -0.87
CA SER A 288 12.55 25.43 -1.66
C SER A 288 12.06 24.25 -0.84
N MET A 289 12.72 23.91 0.28
CA MET A 289 12.35 22.74 1.10
C MET A 289 10.96 22.88 1.73
N TYR A 290 10.55 24.11 2.07
CA TYR A 290 9.23 24.40 2.62
C TYR A 290 8.15 24.54 1.55
N LEU A 291 8.52 24.82 0.30
CA LEU A 291 7.56 25.14 -0.77
C LEU A 291 7.23 23.94 -1.67
N TYR A 292 8.13 22.97 -1.79
CA TYR A 292 7.94 21.81 -2.68
C TYR A 292 8.36 20.51 -1.99
N PRO A 293 7.45 19.81 -1.29
CA PRO A 293 7.79 18.52 -0.72
C PRO A 293 8.26 17.59 -1.83
N HIS A 294 9.43 16.98 -1.64
CA HIS A 294 9.97 16.00 -2.57
C HIS A 294 9.00 14.82 -2.65
N CYS A 295 8.35 14.65 -3.81
CA CYS A 295 7.51 13.49 -4.05
C CYS A 295 8.36 12.39 -4.68
N LEU A 296 8.77 11.43 -3.87
CA LEU A 296 9.47 10.24 -4.31
C LEU A 296 8.47 9.11 -4.54
N GLN A 297 8.50 8.50 -5.72
CA GLN A 297 7.65 7.36 -6.08
C GLN A 297 8.47 6.27 -6.76
N MET A 298 8.12 5.02 -6.48
CA MET A 298 8.77 3.85 -7.06
C MET A 298 7.74 2.99 -7.81
N TYR A 299 8.07 2.66 -9.06
CA TYR A 299 7.24 1.82 -9.92
C TYR A 299 8.13 0.79 -10.63
N GLY A 300 8.06 -0.47 -10.20
CA GLY A 300 8.90 -1.53 -10.73
C GLY A 300 10.39 -1.21 -10.56
N ASN A 301 11.11 -1.11 -11.68
CA ASN A 301 12.53 -0.74 -11.71
C ASN A 301 12.77 0.74 -12.06
N SER A 302 11.76 1.59 -11.88
CA SER A 302 11.88 3.03 -12.13
C SER A 302 11.56 3.83 -10.88
N LEU A 303 12.31 4.89 -10.69
CA LEU A 303 12.15 5.84 -9.61
C LEU A 303 11.79 7.21 -10.20
N PHE A 304 10.82 7.86 -9.57
CA PHE A 304 10.29 9.15 -9.97
C PHE A 304 10.50 10.12 -8.80
N LEU A 305 11.19 11.22 -9.04
CA LEU A 305 11.30 12.32 -8.08
C LEU A 305 10.66 13.55 -8.69
N THR A 306 9.68 14.12 -8.01
CA THR A 306 9.19 15.45 -8.34
C THR A 306 9.80 16.46 -7.38
N HIS A 307 10.53 17.43 -7.93
CA HIS A 307 11.14 18.52 -7.16
C HIS A 307 11.19 19.80 -8.00
N ALA A 308 10.82 20.94 -7.40
CA ALA A 308 10.83 22.26 -8.05
C ALA A 308 10.15 22.28 -9.44
N GLY A 309 8.97 21.63 -9.56
CA GLY A 309 8.22 21.56 -10.81
C GLY A 309 8.85 20.70 -11.91
N LYS A 310 9.96 20.00 -11.61
CA LYS A 310 10.61 19.04 -12.50
C LYS A 310 10.30 17.61 -12.05
N LEU A 311 10.19 16.71 -13.01
CA LEU A 311 10.11 15.28 -12.77
C LEU A 311 11.36 14.61 -13.31
N PHE A 312 12.07 13.95 -12.42
CA PHE A 312 13.26 13.19 -12.71
C PHE A 312 12.89 11.71 -12.68
N VAL A 313 13.36 10.98 -13.69
CA VAL A 313 13.12 9.54 -13.83
C VAL A 313 14.44 8.81 -13.91
N TRP A 314 14.66 7.87 -13.00
CA TRP A 314 15.81 6.96 -13.01
C TRP A 314 15.36 5.53 -13.24
N ASN A 315 16.21 4.75 -13.89
CA ASN A 315 16.15 3.30 -13.78
C ASN A 315 16.96 2.89 -12.55
N ILE A 316 16.39 2.03 -11.72
CA ILE A 316 17.07 1.47 -10.55
C ILE A 316 18.21 0.58 -11.08
N PRO A 317 19.47 0.86 -10.74
CA PRO A 317 20.59 0.04 -11.17
C PRO A 317 20.57 -1.32 -10.46
N GLU A 318 21.43 -2.23 -10.88
CA GLU A 318 21.67 -3.47 -10.13
C GLU A 318 22.22 -3.11 -8.75
N LEU A 319 21.65 -3.71 -7.71
CA LEU A 319 22.00 -3.39 -6.32
C LEU A 319 23.22 -4.22 -5.91
N GLY A 320 24.22 -3.56 -5.32
CA GLY A 320 25.41 -4.19 -4.77
C GLY A 320 25.21 -4.63 -3.32
N ALA A 321 26.22 -5.27 -2.72
CA ALA A 321 26.19 -5.51 -1.27
C ALA A 321 26.07 -4.17 -0.53
N ALA A 322 25.32 -4.14 0.57
CA ALA A 322 25.11 -2.91 1.32
C ALA A 322 26.46 -2.28 1.72
N GLY A 323 26.70 -1.05 1.29
CA GLY A 323 27.93 -0.29 1.54
C GLY A 323 28.91 -0.19 0.36
N ASP A 324 28.67 -0.88 -0.77
CA ASP A 324 29.55 -0.81 -1.93
C ASP A 324 29.27 0.40 -2.84
N SER A 325 30.21 1.35 -2.84
CA SER A 325 30.56 2.35 -3.87
C SER A 325 29.48 3.29 -4.44
N GLU A 326 29.77 4.59 -4.34
CA GLU A 326 29.07 5.67 -5.04
C GLU A 326 29.24 5.54 -6.56
N HIS A 327 28.12 5.50 -7.27
CA HIS A 327 28.09 5.53 -8.73
C HIS A 327 27.43 6.82 -9.20
N GLY A 328 28.11 7.55 -10.09
CA GLY A 328 27.51 8.68 -10.78
C GLY A 328 26.44 8.20 -11.76
N HIS A 329 25.17 8.19 -11.34
CA HIS A 329 24.04 7.86 -12.19
C HIS A 329 23.22 9.09 -12.52
N GLN A 330 23.19 9.44 -13.81
CA GLN A 330 22.33 10.50 -14.31
C GLN A 330 20.89 10.02 -14.53
N PRO A 331 19.88 10.90 -14.33
CA PRO A 331 18.49 10.60 -14.66
C PRO A 331 18.37 10.23 -16.14
N VAL A 332 17.53 9.24 -16.43
CA VAL A 332 17.23 8.79 -17.80
C VAL A 332 16.44 9.87 -18.53
N VAL A 333 15.49 10.50 -17.84
CA VAL A 333 14.64 11.55 -18.38
C VAL A 333 14.42 12.62 -17.32
N VAL A 334 14.48 13.88 -17.75
CA VAL A 334 14.10 15.04 -16.95
C VAL A 334 13.00 15.79 -17.69
N PHE A 335 11.84 15.91 -17.06
CA PHE A 335 10.76 16.76 -17.52
C PHE A 335 10.80 18.06 -16.71
N ALA A 336 10.81 19.21 -17.40
CA ALA A 336 10.75 20.52 -16.77
C ALA A 336 9.37 21.16 -17.00
N ASN A 337 9.03 22.15 -16.15
CA ASN A 337 7.84 22.99 -16.26
C ASN A 337 6.52 22.19 -16.20
N LEU A 338 6.43 21.20 -15.28
CA LEU A 338 5.19 20.46 -15.05
C LEU A 338 4.07 21.32 -14.46
N VAL A 339 4.45 22.40 -13.78
CA VAL A 339 3.55 23.44 -13.35
C VAL A 339 3.73 24.60 -14.32
N PRO A 340 2.69 25.01 -15.07
CA PRO A 340 2.78 26.22 -15.88
C PRO A 340 3.08 27.40 -14.96
N ASP A 341 3.99 28.27 -15.38
CA ASP A 341 4.27 29.57 -14.74
C ASP A 341 3.06 30.48 -14.92
N ASP A 342 1.94 30.15 -14.29
CA ASP A 342 0.78 31.03 -14.22
C ASP A 342 1.12 32.13 -13.19
N GLU A 343 1.84 33.17 -13.62
CA GLU A 343 2.19 34.36 -12.83
C GLU A 343 0.98 35.13 -12.28
N GLU A 344 -0.25 34.73 -12.62
CA GLU A 344 -1.51 35.30 -12.10
C GLU A 344 -2.24 34.40 -11.09
N ALA A 345 -1.61 33.31 -10.61
CA ALA A 345 -2.23 32.43 -9.63
C ALA A 345 -2.38 33.12 -8.26
N SER A 346 -3.64 33.30 -7.85
CA SER A 346 -4.08 33.80 -6.55
C SER A 346 -3.26 33.26 -5.36
N ASP A 347 -3.03 34.09 -4.34
CA ASP A 347 -2.28 33.83 -3.08
C ASP A 347 -2.70 32.58 -2.26
N GLU A 348 -3.59 31.73 -2.74
CA GLU A 348 -3.95 30.48 -2.08
C GLU A 348 -3.11 29.31 -2.62
N PRO A 349 -2.30 28.65 -1.78
CA PRO A 349 -1.57 27.46 -2.19
C PRO A 349 -2.57 26.34 -2.50
N SER A 350 -2.83 26.09 -3.78
CA SER A 350 -3.63 24.93 -4.19
C SER A 350 -2.82 23.67 -3.89
N VAL A 351 -3.09 23.01 -2.76
CA VAL A 351 -2.53 21.70 -2.44
C VAL A 351 -3.12 20.70 -3.44
N ARG A 352 -2.39 20.45 -4.53
CA ARG A 352 -2.74 19.39 -5.48
C ARG A 352 -2.26 18.07 -4.90
N MET A 353 -3.19 17.27 -4.37
CA MET A 353 -2.89 15.86 -4.09
C MET A 353 -2.60 15.17 -5.43
N ILE A 354 -1.34 14.84 -5.67
CA ILE A 354 -1.03 13.78 -6.64
C ILE A 354 -1.60 12.50 -6.01
N PRO A 355 -2.58 11.83 -6.63
CA PRO A 355 -3.10 10.60 -6.08
C PRO A 355 -1.91 9.64 -5.92
N GLN A 356 -1.68 9.16 -4.68
CA GLN A 356 -0.78 8.04 -4.49
C GLN A 356 -1.28 6.93 -5.42
N SER A 357 -0.41 6.47 -6.32
CA SER A 357 -0.73 5.38 -7.24
C SER A 357 -1.40 4.27 -6.44
N PRO A 358 -2.54 3.71 -6.88
CA PRO A 358 -2.91 2.39 -6.39
C PRO A 358 -1.68 1.50 -6.58
N SER A 359 -1.29 0.83 -5.49
CA SER A 359 -0.14 -0.04 -5.33
C SER A 359 0.42 -0.57 -6.68
N SER A 360 1.66 -0.17 -7.01
CA SER A 360 2.32 -0.27 -8.32
C SER A 360 2.65 -1.70 -8.81
N TYR A 361 1.96 -2.73 -8.33
CA TYR A 361 2.30 -4.14 -8.54
C TYR A 361 1.73 -4.76 -9.83
N ALA A 362 0.92 -4.03 -10.59
CA ALA A 362 0.12 -4.60 -11.70
C ALA A 362 0.91 -5.11 -12.92
N LEU A 363 2.22 -4.84 -13.07
CA LEU A 363 2.96 -5.16 -14.30
C LEU A 363 4.11 -6.17 -14.18
N SER A 364 4.40 -6.74 -13.00
CA SER A 364 5.57 -7.63 -12.86
C SER A 364 5.38 -9.06 -13.38
N ARG A 365 4.18 -9.45 -13.85
CA ARG A 365 3.92 -10.85 -14.26
C ARG A 365 3.77 -11.16 -15.75
N GLN A 366 3.53 -10.21 -16.67
CA GLN A 366 3.42 -10.55 -18.11
C GLN A 366 3.73 -9.38 -19.06
N LEU A 367 4.99 -8.96 -19.15
CA LEU A 367 5.49 -8.32 -20.38
C LEU A 367 6.70 -9.12 -20.88
N PRO A 368 6.66 -9.69 -22.09
CA PRO A 368 7.84 -10.34 -22.67
C PRO A 368 8.96 -9.32 -22.84
N SER A 369 10.18 -9.71 -22.50
CA SER A 369 11.42 -8.91 -22.57
C SER A 369 11.84 -8.46 -23.98
N THR A 370 10.97 -8.65 -24.99
CA THR A 370 11.25 -8.38 -26.41
C THR A 370 10.68 -7.07 -26.95
N LEU A 371 10.13 -6.18 -26.11
CA LEU A 371 9.57 -4.88 -26.56
C LEU A 371 10.39 -3.63 -26.20
N LEU A 372 11.63 -3.78 -25.71
CA LEU A 372 12.57 -2.66 -25.54
C LEU A 372 13.67 -2.68 -26.60
N SER A 373 13.28 -2.67 -27.88
CA SER A 373 14.11 -2.04 -28.92
C SER A 373 13.65 -0.59 -29.03
N ALA A 374 14.55 0.36 -28.76
CA ALA A 374 14.28 1.80 -28.75
C ALA A 374 13.42 2.23 -29.97
N PRO A 375 12.19 2.75 -29.75
CA PRO A 375 11.50 3.47 -30.80
C PRO A 375 12.12 4.86 -30.95
N LYS A 376 12.28 5.29 -32.20
CA LYS A 376 12.57 6.69 -32.52
C LYS A 376 11.51 7.59 -31.87
N ARG A 377 11.97 8.69 -31.28
CA ARG A 377 11.23 9.83 -30.72
C ARG A 377 9.76 9.89 -31.18
N ASP A 378 8.87 9.25 -30.44
CA ASP A 378 7.46 9.56 -30.44
C ASP A 378 7.03 9.74 -28.98
N SER A 379 6.44 10.90 -28.71
CA SER A 379 6.07 11.41 -27.39
C SER A 379 5.09 10.47 -26.67
N ILE A 380 5.46 10.01 -25.47
CA ILE A 380 4.53 9.41 -24.52
C ILE A 380 3.78 10.55 -23.83
N ALA A 381 2.49 10.72 -24.14
CA ALA A 381 1.63 11.70 -23.48
C ALA A 381 1.04 11.09 -22.20
N PHE A 382 1.38 11.66 -21.04
CA PHE A 382 0.68 11.39 -19.79
C PHE A 382 -0.49 12.35 -19.66
N ARG A 383 -1.71 11.82 -19.48
CA ARG A 383 -2.90 12.61 -19.20
C ARG A 383 -2.98 12.84 -17.69
N ILE A 384 -2.50 13.99 -17.22
CA ILE A 384 -2.73 14.47 -15.86
C ILE A 384 -4.22 14.86 -15.79
N ILE A 385 -4.99 14.16 -14.96
CA ILE A 385 -6.39 14.49 -14.69
C ILE A 385 -6.37 15.66 -13.69
N LYS A 386 -6.96 16.80 -14.09
CA LYS A 386 -7.16 17.98 -13.25
C LYS A 386 -8.26 17.75 -12.21
#